data_AF-A0A7W7GU49-F1
#
_entry.id   AF-A0A7W7GU49-F1
#
_cell.length_a   1.000
_cell.length_b   1.000
_cell.length_c   1.000
_cell.angle_alpha   90.00
_cell.angle_beta   90.00
_cell.angle_gamma   90.00
#
_symmetry.space_group_name_H-M   'P 1'
#
loop_
_entity.id
_entity.type
_entity.pdbx_description
1 polymer ?
#
loop_
_entity_poly.entity_id
_entity_poly.type
_entity_poly.pdbx_seq_one_letter_code
_entity_poly.pdbx_strand_id
1 'polypeptide(L)'
;MPLVGLSGAVLFGVLRLAYVFFYLPLRTTPQEAGYGYLEILSGQLVGTAELVLLFAAALLAGTLALGSARHAVAGRWRDAVSRPSRDTLLRLARRCAFAALATVLLCLPMLAWILGKEAQRGTAVRNIYLLHFAQIPVLAVQASTVKVSWTATMPAGTPDLSRRKCLLFLGKAAGTAVFYDVATEESLQAPSAQILLTFPHTATVWDSGCSE
;
A
#
# COMPACT_ATOMS: atom_id res chain seq x y z
N MET A 1 -22.53 -20.08 4.11
CA MET A 1 -21.29 -19.26 4.11
C MET A 1 -21.43 -17.94 3.32
N PRO A 2 -22.54 -17.17 3.39
CA PRO A 2 -22.67 -15.94 2.58
C PRO A 2 -21.82 -14.77 3.11
N LEU A 3 -21.61 -14.69 4.44
CA LEU A 3 -20.89 -13.57 5.07
C LEU A 3 -19.39 -13.55 4.74
N VAL A 4 -18.77 -14.72 4.59
CA VAL A 4 -17.36 -14.83 4.18
C VAL A 4 -17.18 -14.33 2.75
N GLY A 5 -18.10 -14.69 1.85
CA GLY A 5 -18.10 -14.18 0.48
C GLY A 5 -18.29 -12.67 0.41
N LEU A 6 -19.25 -12.12 1.16
CA LEU A 6 -19.49 -10.68 1.22
C LEU A 6 -18.29 -9.91 1.76
N SER A 7 -17.67 -10.38 2.85
CA SER A 7 -16.49 -9.74 3.42
C SER A 7 -15.28 -9.79 2.47
N GLY A 8 -15.06 -10.92 1.79
CA GLY A 8 -14.04 -11.03 0.74
C GLY A 8 -14.26 -10.07 -0.42
N ALA A 9 -15.50 -9.94 -0.89
CA ALA A 9 -15.86 -9.02 -1.97
C ALA A 9 -15.66 -7.54 -1.58
N VAL A 10 -16.06 -7.15 -0.37
CA VAL A 10 -15.85 -5.80 0.16
C VAL A 10 -14.36 -5.50 0.29
N LEU A 11 -13.59 -6.42 0.88
CA LEU A 11 -12.14 -6.27 1.03
C LEU A 11 -11.45 -6.12 -0.33
N PHE A 12 -11.79 -6.97 -1.29
CA PHE A 12 -11.30 -6.86 -2.66
C PHE A 12 -11.64 -5.51 -3.29
N GLY A 13 -12.88 -5.05 -3.16
CA GLY A 13 -13.32 -3.76 -3.69
C GLY A 13 -12.54 -2.58 -3.11
N VAL A 14 -12.27 -2.59 -1.79
CA VAL A 14 -11.48 -1.56 -1.12
C VAL A 14 -10.03 -1.57 -1.56
N LEU A 15 -9.39 -2.75 -1.63
CA LEU A 15 -8.01 -2.86 -2.10
C LEU A 15 -7.90 -2.37 -3.55
N ARG A 16 -8.84 -2.79 -4.41
CA ARG A 16 -8.91 -2.34 -5.80
C ARG A 16 -9.06 -0.81 -5.90
N LEU A 17 -9.89 -0.22 -5.05
CA LEU A 17 -10.07 1.22 -4.97
C LEU A 17 -8.78 1.93 -4.51
N ALA A 18 -8.07 1.37 -3.53
CA ALA A 18 -6.79 1.91 -3.08
C ALA A 18 -5.75 1.94 -4.21
N TYR A 19 -5.65 0.88 -5.01
CA TYR A 19 -4.80 0.88 -6.21
C TYR A 19 -5.17 1.96 -7.22
N VAL A 20 -6.46 2.13 -7.49
CA VAL A 20 -6.94 3.19 -8.38
C VAL A 20 -6.50 4.54 -7.85
N PHE A 21 -6.66 4.81 -6.56
CA PHE A 21 -6.23 6.08 -5.96
C PHE A 21 -4.71 6.28 -5.99
N PHE A 22 -3.90 5.24 -5.90
CA PHE A 22 -2.45 5.35 -6.06
C PHE A 22 -2.05 5.71 -7.50
N TYR A 23 -2.65 5.05 -8.49
CA TYR A 23 -2.27 5.19 -9.89
C TYR A 23 -2.96 6.37 -10.60
N LEU A 24 -4.07 6.88 -10.08
CA LEU A 24 -4.81 7.99 -10.67
C LEU A 24 -3.96 9.28 -10.80
N PRO A 25 -3.20 9.74 -9.78
CA PRO A 25 -2.25 10.85 -9.94
C PRO A 25 -1.17 10.63 -11.00
N LEU A 26 -0.83 9.36 -11.25
CA LEU A 26 0.21 8.94 -12.20
C LEU A 26 -0.34 8.72 -13.61
N ARG A 27 -1.62 9.05 -13.85
CA ARG A 27 -2.31 8.90 -15.14
C ARG A 27 -2.16 7.52 -15.77
N THR A 28 -2.17 6.47 -14.95
CA THR A 28 -2.15 5.08 -15.42
C THR A 28 -3.21 4.26 -14.70
N THR A 29 -3.51 3.07 -15.21
CA THR A 29 -4.37 2.11 -14.54
C THR A 29 -3.54 1.02 -13.86
N PRO A 30 -4.03 0.41 -12.76
CA PRO A 30 -3.32 -0.70 -12.12
C PRO A 30 -3.07 -1.90 -13.07
N GLN A 31 -3.93 -2.11 -14.07
CA GLN A 31 -3.72 -3.17 -15.08
C GLN A 31 -2.57 -2.88 -16.01
N GLU A 32 -2.39 -1.63 -16.44
CA GLU A 32 -1.24 -1.22 -17.26
C GLU A 32 0.08 -1.41 -16.50
N ALA A 33 0.07 -1.12 -15.19
CA ALA A 33 1.21 -1.35 -14.32
C ALA A 33 1.47 -2.85 -14.02
N GLY A 34 0.63 -3.77 -14.48
CA GLY A 34 0.85 -5.21 -14.28
C GLY A 34 0.28 -5.76 -12.98
N TYR A 35 -0.54 -5.01 -12.25
CA TYR A 35 -1.23 -5.50 -11.07
C TYR A 35 -2.53 -6.19 -11.48
N GLY A 36 -2.38 -7.48 -11.79
CA GLY A 36 -3.47 -8.40 -12.09
C GLY A 36 -4.33 -8.69 -10.86
N TYR A 37 -5.53 -9.24 -11.10
CA TYR A 37 -6.48 -9.62 -10.05
C TYR A 37 -5.88 -10.62 -9.04
N LEU A 38 -5.07 -11.58 -9.52
CA LEU A 38 -4.53 -12.68 -8.72
C LEU A 38 -3.36 -12.25 -7.82
N GLU A 39 -2.44 -11.41 -8.29
CA GLU A 39 -1.38 -10.87 -7.44
C GLU A 39 -1.95 -10.01 -6.30
N ILE A 40 -2.98 -9.21 -6.59
CA ILE A 40 -3.66 -8.37 -5.59
C ILE A 40 -4.24 -9.24 -4.47
N LEU A 41 -4.94 -10.32 -4.82
CA LEU A 41 -5.59 -11.18 -3.83
C LEU A 41 -4.60 -12.01 -3.00
N SER A 42 -3.62 -12.64 -3.64
CA SER A 42 -2.72 -13.57 -2.95
C SER A 42 -1.74 -12.86 -2.00
N GLY A 43 -1.19 -11.71 -2.41
CA GLY A 43 -0.19 -10.98 -1.61
C GLY A 43 -0.79 -10.12 -0.50
N GLN A 44 -1.91 -9.43 -0.77
CA GLN A 44 -2.41 -8.39 0.14
C GLN A 44 -3.38 -8.88 1.20
N LEU A 45 -4.04 -10.02 1.00
CA LEU A 45 -4.95 -10.57 1.99
C LEU A 45 -4.24 -10.83 3.32
N VAL A 46 -3.02 -11.40 3.25
CA VAL A 46 -2.23 -11.70 4.44
C VAL A 46 -1.80 -10.41 5.15
N GLY A 47 -1.25 -9.44 4.41
CA GLY A 47 -0.80 -8.17 4.98
C GLY A 47 -1.95 -7.34 5.57
N THR A 48 -3.12 -7.35 4.92
CA THR A 48 -4.30 -6.64 5.43
C THR A 48 -4.86 -7.33 6.67
N ALA A 49 -4.92 -8.67 6.69
CA ALA A 49 -5.37 -9.41 7.86
C ALA A 49 -4.44 -9.20 9.06
N GLU A 50 -3.13 -9.21 8.84
CA GLU A 50 -2.12 -8.92 9.86
C GLU A 50 -2.28 -7.49 10.41
N LEU A 51 -2.45 -6.50 9.54
CA LEU A 51 -2.71 -5.11 9.93
C LEU A 51 -3.97 -4.98 10.79
N VAL A 52 -5.07 -5.60 10.37
CA VAL A 52 -6.32 -5.58 11.14
C VAL A 52 -6.13 -6.24 12.51
N LEU A 53 -5.40 -7.35 12.59
CA LEU A 53 -5.13 -8.06 13.85
C LEU A 53 -4.29 -7.20 14.80
N LEU A 54 -3.21 -6.60 14.31
CA LEU A 54 -2.33 -5.73 15.10
C LEU A 54 -3.07 -4.50 15.61
N PHE A 55 -3.86 -3.86 14.75
CA PHE A 55 -4.63 -2.69 15.13
C PHE A 55 -5.76 -3.05 16.11
N ALA A 56 -6.42 -4.20 15.93
CA ALA A 56 -7.41 -4.71 16.89
C ALA A 56 -6.77 -5.00 18.26
N ALA A 57 -5.58 -5.59 18.29
CA ALA A 57 -4.84 -5.85 19.51
C ALA A 57 -4.42 -4.55 20.21
N ALA A 58 -3.96 -3.55 19.47
CA ALA A 58 -3.61 -2.23 19.99
C ALA A 58 -4.84 -1.51 20.59
N LEU A 59 -5.99 -1.53 19.89
CA LEU A 59 -7.25 -0.97 20.41
C LEU A 59 -7.71 -1.70 21.67
N LEU A 60 -7.61 -3.03 21.68
CA LEU A 60 -7.99 -3.85 22.85
C LEU A 60 -7.08 -3.52 24.04
N ALA A 61 -5.76 -3.49 23.86
CA ALA A 61 -4.82 -3.13 24.90
C ALA A 61 -5.04 -1.70 25.42
N GLY A 62 -5.27 -0.74 24.51
CA GLY A 62 -5.54 0.65 24.87
C GLY A 62 -6.83 0.82 25.68
N THR A 63 -7.92 0.15 25.28
CA THR A 63 -9.18 0.19 26.03
C THR A 63 -9.07 -0.43 27.42
N LEU A 64 -8.32 -1.53 27.55
CA LEU A 64 -8.04 -2.15 28.85
C LEU A 64 -7.17 -1.25 29.74
N ALA A 65 -6.10 -0.65 29.20
CA ALA A 65 -5.22 0.25 29.92
C ALA A 65 -5.93 1.54 30.39
N LEU A 66 -6.77 2.13 29.53
CA LEU A 66 -7.60 3.28 29.90
C LEU A 66 -8.64 2.92 30.97
N GLY A 67 -9.22 1.72 30.89
CA GLY A 67 -10.10 1.19 31.91
C GLY A 67 -9.40 1.06 33.25
N SER A 68 -8.24 0.39 33.30
CA SER A 68 -7.47 0.21 34.53
C SER A 68 -7.00 1.53 35.13
N ALA A 69 -6.54 2.47 34.30
CA ALA A 69 -6.14 3.81 34.74
C ALA A 69 -7.31 4.57 35.40
N ARG A 70 -8.51 4.53 34.79
CA ARG A 70 -9.71 5.16 35.37
C ARG A 70 -10.10 4.56 36.72
N HIS A 71 -9.99 3.24 36.88
CA HIS A 71 -10.27 2.59 38.17
C HIS A 71 -9.22 2.90 39.23
N ALA A 72 -7.94 2.97 38.85
CA ALA A 72 -6.84 3.36 39.73
C ALA A 72 -7.01 4.79 40.26
N VAL A 73 -7.36 5.74 39.39
CA VAL A 73 -7.61 7.15 39.76
C VAL A 73 -8.83 7.27 40.68
N ALA A 74 -9.85 6.43 40.51
CA ALA A 74 -11.04 6.42 41.36
C ALA A 74 -10.83 5.73 42.74
N GLY A 75 -9.59 5.34 43.09
CA GLY A 75 -9.29 4.65 44.35
C GLY A 75 -9.80 3.20 44.43
N ARG A 76 -10.34 2.65 43.34
CA ARG A 76 -10.91 1.30 43.25
C ARG A 76 -9.90 0.28 42.69
N TRP A 77 -8.70 0.24 43.30
CA TRP A 77 -7.62 -0.62 42.83
C TRP A 77 -7.94 -2.12 42.90
N ARG A 78 -8.74 -2.55 43.89
CA ARG A 78 -9.18 -3.96 43.98
C ARG A 78 -10.07 -4.36 42.82
N ASP A 79 -10.96 -3.47 42.37
CA ASP A 79 -11.84 -3.74 41.23
C ASP A 79 -11.05 -3.71 39.91
N ALA A 80 -10.00 -2.88 39.81
CA ALA A 80 -9.13 -2.80 38.63
C ALA A 80 -8.39 -4.12 38.33
N VAL A 81 -8.11 -4.92 39.36
CA VAL A 81 -7.42 -6.22 39.24
C VAL A 81 -8.40 -7.38 39.02
N SER A 82 -9.71 -7.14 39.19
CA SER A 82 -10.71 -8.17 38.92
C SER A 82 -10.70 -8.54 37.43
N ARG A 83 -10.50 -9.84 37.14
CA ARG A 83 -10.46 -10.32 35.76
C ARG A 83 -11.82 -10.05 35.10
N PRO A 84 -11.88 -9.37 33.94
CA PRO A 84 -13.14 -9.17 33.25
C PRO A 84 -13.76 -10.54 32.93
N SER A 85 -15.08 -10.62 33.05
CA SER A 85 -15.82 -11.82 32.60
C SER A 85 -15.47 -12.13 31.14
N ARG A 86 -15.35 -13.43 30.82
CA ARG A 86 -15.07 -13.91 29.45
C ARG A 86 -16.03 -13.30 28.43
N ASP A 87 -17.30 -13.15 28.77
CA ASP A 87 -18.33 -12.58 27.88
C ASP A 87 -18.12 -11.09 27.61
N THR A 88 -17.60 -10.35 28.59
CA THR A 88 -17.26 -8.93 28.43
C THR A 88 -16.02 -8.79 27.55
N LEU A 89 -15.01 -9.64 27.76
CA LEU A 89 -13.79 -9.65 26.96
C LEU A 89 -14.07 -10.02 25.50
N LEU A 90 -14.90 -11.02 25.25
CA LEU A 90 -15.30 -11.42 23.89
C LEU A 90 -16.08 -10.30 23.18
N ARG A 91 -17.02 -9.63 23.86
CA ARG A 91 -17.77 -8.50 23.29
C ARG A 91 -16.86 -7.33 22.96
N LEU A 92 -15.90 -7.02 23.84
CA LEU A 92 -14.92 -5.96 23.61
C LEU A 92 -13.99 -6.29 22.45
N ALA A 93 -13.39 -7.50 22.45
CA ALA A 93 -12.53 -7.97 21.37
C ALA A 93 -13.23 -7.91 20.01
N ARG A 94 -14.49 -8.32 19.94
CA ARG A 94 -15.30 -8.22 18.71
C ARG A 94 -15.48 -6.77 18.26
N ARG A 95 -15.78 -5.84 19.18
CA ARG A 95 -15.90 -4.41 18.87
C ARG A 95 -14.58 -3.81 18.37
N CYS A 96 -13.47 -4.15 19.02
CA CYS A 96 -12.12 -3.73 18.61
C CYS A 96 -11.76 -4.30 17.23
N ALA A 97 -12.08 -5.57 16.95
CA ALA A 97 -11.84 -6.17 15.65
C ALA A 97 -12.66 -5.50 14.53
N PHE A 98 -13.95 -5.23 14.75
CA PHE A 98 -14.77 -4.50 13.77
C PHE A 98 -14.31 -3.06 13.57
N ALA A 99 -13.98 -2.35 14.66
CA ALA A 99 -13.45 -1.00 14.58
C ALA A 99 -12.13 -0.98 13.80
N ALA A 100 -11.23 -1.92 14.09
CA ALA A 100 -9.96 -2.02 13.40
C ALA A 100 -10.13 -2.32 11.91
N LEU A 101 -10.98 -3.27 11.56
CA LEU A 101 -11.30 -3.57 10.18
C LEU A 101 -11.84 -2.34 9.45
N ALA A 102 -12.81 -1.63 10.04
CA ALA A 102 -13.38 -0.42 9.45
C ALA A 102 -12.34 0.67 9.26
N THR A 103 -11.49 0.93 10.27
CA THR A 103 -10.41 1.92 10.19
C THR A 103 -9.41 1.56 9.09
N VAL A 104 -8.94 0.32 9.03
CA VAL A 104 -7.98 -0.13 8.01
C VAL A 104 -8.57 0.03 6.61
N LEU A 105 -9.81 -0.43 6.40
CA LEU A 105 -10.49 -0.30 5.10
C LEU A 105 -10.68 1.15 4.66
N LEU A 106 -10.93 2.08 5.59
CA LEU A 106 -11.08 3.51 5.28
C LEU A 106 -9.73 4.20 5.06
N CYS A 107 -8.70 3.85 5.82
CA CYS A 107 -7.39 4.49 5.74
C CYS A 107 -6.58 4.04 4.52
N LEU A 108 -6.74 2.80 4.04
CA LEU A 108 -5.95 2.27 2.92
C LEU A 108 -6.08 3.11 1.63
N PRO A 109 -7.29 3.44 1.13
CA PRO A 109 -7.43 4.31 -0.04
C PRO A 109 -6.84 5.70 0.15
N MET A 110 -7.00 6.29 1.33
CA MET A 110 -6.46 7.61 1.67
C MET A 110 -4.92 7.59 1.65
N LEU A 111 -4.32 6.56 2.24
CA LEU A 111 -2.87 6.40 2.31
C LEU A 111 -2.29 6.11 0.92
N ALA A 112 -2.99 5.32 0.11
CA ALA A 112 -2.64 5.09 -1.30
C ALA A 112 -2.66 6.38 -2.13
N TRP A 113 -3.67 7.24 -1.94
CA TRP A 113 -3.73 8.56 -2.57
C TRP A 113 -2.55 9.47 -2.19
N ILE A 114 -2.23 9.54 -0.89
CA ILE A 114 -1.11 10.34 -0.39
C ILE A 114 0.21 9.86 -1.02
N LEU A 115 0.46 8.55 -1.02
CA LEU A 115 1.66 8.00 -1.63
C LEU A 115 1.70 8.15 -3.15
N GLY A 116 0.54 8.08 -3.82
CA GLY A 116 0.44 8.40 -5.25
C GLY A 116 0.81 9.86 -5.54
N LYS A 117 0.46 10.79 -4.65
CA LYS A 117 0.88 12.20 -4.73
C LYS A 117 2.37 12.40 -4.46
N GLU A 118 2.95 11.64 -3.54
CA GLU A 118 4.42 11.66 -3.35
C GLU A 118 5.15 11.07 -4.56
N ALA A 119 4.64 9.97 -5.13
CA ALA A 119 5.15 9.41 -6.37
C ALA A 119 5.02 10.42 -7.54
N GLN A 120 3.91 11.16 -7.62
CA GLN A 120 3.73 12.21 -8.62
C GLN A 120 4.84 13.27 -8.57
N ARG A 121 5.41 13.52 -7.38
CA ARG A 121 6.52 14.47 -7.16
C ARG A 121 7.91 13.87 -7.44
N GLY A 122 7.99 12.63 -7.91
CA GLY A 122 9.26 11.95 -8.17
C GLY A 122 9.86 11.21 -6.98
N THR A 123 9.11 11.05 -5.89
CA THR A 123 9.54 10.21 -4.76
C THR A 123 9.33 8.75 -5.11
N ALA A 124 10.36 7.92 -4.94
CA ALA A 124 10.18 6.49 -5.13
C ALA A 124 9.30 5.90 -4.02
N VAL A 125 8.31 5.11 -4.43
CA VAL A 125 7.43 4.36 -3.55
C VAL A 125 7.61 2.89 -3.88
N ARG A 126 7.91 2.08 -2.87
CA ARG A 126 7.94 0.62 -2.99
C ARG A 126 7.15 0.06 -1.82
N ASN A 127 6.21 -0.83 -2.11
CA ASN A 127 5.52 -1.73 -1.17
C ASN A 127 5.40 -1.22 0.26
N ILE A 128 4.18 -0.92 0.71
CA ILE A 128 3.95 -0.50 2.09
C ILE A 128 4.04 -1.71 2.99
N TYR A 129 5.14 -1.84 3.74
CA TYR A 129 5.33 -2.90 4.73
C TYR A 129 4.85 -2.43 6.11
N LEU A 130 4.14 -3.29 6.83
CA LEU A 130 3.59 -2.93 8.13
C LEU A 130 4.61 -2.96 9.27
N LEU A 131 5.61 -3.83 9.18
CA LEU A 131 6.68 -3.98 10.16
C LEU A 131 7.93 -4.56 9.49
N HIS A 132 9.11 -4.12 9.95
CA HIS A 132 10.41 -4.54 9.42
C HIS A 132 10.63 -6.07 9.42
N PHE A 133 9.93 -6.80 10.29
CA PHE A 133 10.17 -8.23 10.54
C PHE A 133 9.51 -9.18 9.54
N ALA A 134 8.38 -8.81 8.92
CA ALA A 134 7.61 -9.74 8.10
C ALA A 134 7.74 -9.48 6.58
N GLN A 135 8.15 -8.29 6.13
CA GLN A 135 8.18 -7.90 4.71
C GLN A 135 6.87 -8.25 3.95
N ILE A 136 5.73 -8.31 4.64
CA ILE A 136 4.44 -8.58 4.00
C ILE A 136 3.87 -7.23 3.52
N PRO A 137 3.69 -7.02 2.21
CA PRO A 137 3.17 -5.77 1.69
C PRO A 137 1.67 -5.68 2.00
N VAL A 138 1.27 -4.63 2.70
CA VAL A 138 -0.14 -4.30 2.92
C VAL A 138 -0.73 -3.72 1.65
N LEU A 139 0.04 -2.87 0.97
CA LEU A 139 -0.28 -2.36 -0.35
C LEU A 139 0.95 -2.55 -1.25
N ALA A 140 0.85 -3.51 -2.16
CA ALA A 140 1.84 -3.79 -3.19
C ALA A 140 1.75 -2.76 -4.32
N VAL A 141 2.10 -1.49 -4.04
CA VAL A 141 2.23 -0.44 -5.06
C VAL A 141 3.70 -0.13 -5.30
N GLN A 142 4.02 0.25 -6.53
CA GLN A 142 5.38 0.58 -6.91
C GLN A 142 5.44 1.77 -7.86
N ALA A 143 6.37 2.66 -7.57
CA ALA A 143 6.89 3.72 -8.44
C ALA A 143 8.38 3.85 -8.13
N SER A 144 9.26 3.28 -8.95
CA SER A 144 10.70 3.27 -8.68
C SER A 144 11.45 4.12 -9.69
N THR A 145 12.36 4.98 -9.23
CA THR A 145 13.23 5.73 -10.15
C THR A 145 14.06 4.80 -11.01
N VAL A 146 14.17 5.11 -12.30
CA VAL A 146 14.86 4.28 -13.26
C VAL A 146 15.54 5.14 -14.34
N LYS A 147 16.70 4.68 -14.81
CA LYS A 147 17.31 5.17 -16.04
C LYS A 147 16.99 4.19 -17.16
N VAL A 148 16.45 4.69 -18.26
CA VAL A 148 16.06 3.88 -19.42
C VAL A 148 17.08 4.10 -20.53
N SER A 149 17.55 3.00 -21.12
CA SER A 149 18.36 3.03 -22.34
C SER A 149 17.74 2.10 -23.38
N TRP A 150 17.76 2.48 -24.65
CA TRP A 150 17.25 1.66 -25.73
C TRP A 150 18.28 0.58 -26.11
N THR A 151 17.85 -0.67 -26.22
CA THR A 151 18.69 -1.79 -26.66
C THR A 151 18.60 -2.04 -28.18
N ALA A 152 17.60 -1.44 -28.82
CA ALA A 152 17.36 -1.51 -30.27
C ALA A 152 17.09 -0.11 -30.84
N THR A 153 17.02 0.00 -32.17
CA THR A 153 16.61 1.25 -32.82
C THR A 153 15.23 1.67 -32.32
N MET A 154 15.14 2.89 -31.79
CA MET A 154 13.91 3.46 -31.25
C MET A 154 12.81 3.50 -32.33
N PRO A 155 11.60 3.00 -32.07
CA PRO A 155 10.50 3.08 -33.03
C PRO A 155 10.16 4.53 -33.38
N ALA A 156 9.91 4.82 -34.66
CA ALA A 156 9.53 6.16 -35.10
C ALA A 156 8.26 6.63 -34.37
N GLY A 157 8.28 7.87 -33.87
CA GLY A 157 7.15 8.46 -33.14
C GLY A 157 7.07 8.10 -31.64
N THR A 158 7.99 7.29 -31.11
CA THR A 158 8.08 7.07 -29.66
C THR A 158 8.90 8.17 -28.96
N PRO A 159 8.48 8.64 -27.78
CA PRO A 159 9.25 9.61 -27.02
C PRO A 159 10.58 9.00 -26.55
N ASP A 160 11.66 9.77 -26.69
CA ASP A 160 12.99 9.32 -26.27
C ASP A 160 13.11 9.29 -24.74
N LEU A 161 12.84 8.13 -24.15
CA LEU A 161 12.91 7.88 -22.72
C LEU A 161 14.33 8.08 -22.16
N SER A 162 15.38 7.93 -22.97
CA SER A 162 16.76 8.02 -22.51
C SER A 162 17.21 9.44 -22.14
N ARG A 163 16.53 10.45 -22.69
CA ARG A 163 16.79 11.86 -22.39
C ARG A 163 16.04 12.39 -21.18
N ARG A 164 15.13 11.61 -20.61
CA ARG A 164 14.32 12.02 -19.46
C ARG A 164 15.16 11.90 -18.19
N LYS A 165 15.21 12.97 -17.39
CA LYS A 165 15.98 13.00 -16.14
C LYS A 165 15.30 12.24 -15.00
N CYS A 166 13.96 12.24 -14.98
CA CYS A 166 13.18 11.64 -13.92
C CYS A 166 12.06 10.76 -14.48
N LEU A 167 12.33 9.46 -14.54
CA LEU A 167 11.33 8.45 -14.88
C LEU A 167 11.09 7.54 -13.67
N LEU A 168 9.82 7.33 -13.37
CA LEU A 168 9.39 6.32 -12.40
C LEU A 168 8.86 5.11 -13.16
N PHE A 169 9.50 3.96 -12.99
CA PHE A 169 8.96 2.68 -13.42
C PHE A 169 7.78 2.30 -12.52
N LEU A 170 6.60 2.14 -13.12
CA LEU A 170 5.36 1.80 -12.43
C LEU A 170 5.06 0.31 -12.46
N GLY A 171 5.58 -0.39 -13.47
CA GLY A 171 5.42 -1.83 -13.65
C GLY A 171 5.39 -2.24 -15.13
N LYS A 172 4.95 -3.47 -15.39
CA LYS A 172 4.93 -4.07 -16.73
C LYS A 172 3.71 -4.96 -16.91
N ALA A 173 2.97 -4.76 -17.99
CA ALA A 173 1.87 -5.62 -18.40
C ALA A 173 1.96 -5.95 -19.90
N ALA A 174 1.64 -7.19 -20.27
CA ALA A 174 1.53 -7.62 -21.67
C ALA A 174 2.75 -7.25 -22.56
N GLY A 175 3.96 -7.28 -21.99
CA GLY A 175 5.18 -6.93 -22.72
C GLY A 175 5.50 -5.44 -22.80
N THR A 176 4.62 -4.57 -22.28
CA THR A 176 4.80 -3.12 -22.22
C THR A 176 5.21 -2.70 -20.81
N ALA A 177 6.32 -1.97 -20.71
CA ALA A 177 6.72 -1.31 -19.47
C ALA A 177 6.06 0.08 -19.39
N VAL A 178 5.59 0.43 -18.20
CA VAL A 178 4.90 1.70 -17.94
C VAL A 178 5.77 2.57 -17.05
N PHE A 179 5.91 3.82 -17.46
CA PHE A 179 6.71 4.84 -16.80
C PHE A 179 5.85 6.06 -16.50
N TYR A 180 6.22 6.81 -15.48
CA TYR A 180 5.73 8.16 -15.25
C TYR A 180 6.88 9.15 -15.45
N ASP A 181 6.70 10.11 -16.34
CA ASP A 181 7.61 11.24 -16.49
C ASP A 181 7.14 12.38 -15.59
N VAL A 182 7.91 12.66 -14.55
CA VAL A 182 7.57 13.69 -13.55
C VAL A 182 7.65 15.09 -14.15
N ALA A 183 8.47 15.30 -15.18
CA ALA A 183 8.62 16.62 -15.79
C ALA A 183 7.41 17.00 -16.67
N THR A 184 6.83 16.03 -17.38
CA THR A 184 5.65 16.27 -18.22
C THR A 184 4.33 15.88 -17.56
N GLU A 185 4.39 15.22 -16.40
CA GLU A 185 3.26 14.60 -15.72
C GLU A 185 2.48 13.59 -16.59
N GLU A 186 3.18 12.89 -17.48
CA GLU A 186 2.57 11.92 -18.41
C GLU A 186 3.00 10.49 -18.11
N SER A 187 2.06 9.57 -18.32
CA SER A 187 2.36 8.13 -18.34
C SER A 187 2.88 7.76 -19.72
N LEU A 188 4.07 7.16 -19.77
CA LEU A 188 4.75 6.74 -20.98
C LEU A 188 4.80 5.22 -21.02
N GLN A 189 4.68 4.66 -22.22
CA GLN A 189 4.69 3.22 -22.45
C GLN A 189 5.78 2.87 -23.45
N ALA A 190 6.55 1.81 -23.17
CA ALA A 190 7.53 1.30 -24.10
C ALA A 190 7.58 -0.24 -24.11
N PRO A 191 7.88 -0.86 -25.27
CA PRO A 191 8.08 -2.30 -25.34
C PRO A 191 9.24 -2.72 -24.44
N SER A 192 8.96 -3.54 -23.44
CA SER A 192 9.96 -3.96 -22.44
C SER A 192 11.14 -4.76 -23.03
N ALA A 193 10.98 -5.33 -24.23
CA ALA A 193 12.04 -6.04 -24.94
C ALA A 193 13.08 -5.11 -25.61
N GLN A 194 12.76 -3.83 -25.79
CA GLN A 194 13.58 -2.86 -26.52
C GLN A 194 14.30 -1.86 -25.59
N ILE A 195 14.16 -2.04 -24.28
CA ILE A 195 14.70 -1.13 -23.27
C ILE A 195 15.45 -1.90 -22.20
N LEU A 196 16.53 -1.30 -21.72
CA LEU A 196 17.28 -1.72 -20.56
C LEU A 196 16.99 -0.74 -19.41
N LEU A 197 16.52 -1.30 -18.30
CA LEU A 197 16.21 -0.56 -17.08
C LEU A 197 17.37 -0.64 -16.11
N THR A 198 17.91 0.51 -15.72
CA THR A 198 18.94 0.61 -14.68
C THR A 198 18.35 1.29 -13.46
N PHE A 199 18.19 0.54 -12.37
CA PHE A 199 17.72 1.07 -11.10
C PHE A 199 18.91 1.61 -10.31
N PRO A 200 18.90 2.89 -9.87
CA PRO A 200 19.94 3.40 -8.99
C PRO A 200 19.96 2.57 -7.71
N HIS A 201 21.17 2.20 -7.26
CA HIS A 201 21.34 1.59 -5.95
C HIS A 201 21.06 2.63 -4.88
N THR A 202 19.99 2.46 -4.12
CA THR A 202 19.71 3.29 -2.95
C THR A 202 19.62 2.41 -1.72
N ALA A 203 20.33 2.83 -0.67
CA ALA A 203 20.34 2.13 0.61
C ALA A 203 18.97 2.18 1.29
N THR A 204 18.18 3.22 1.01
CA THR A 204 16.80 3.35 1.47
C THR A 204 15.85 3.65 0.31
N VAL A 205 14.57 3.34 0.51
CA VAL A 205 13.50 3.62 -0.47
C VAL A 205 13.31 5.14 -0.66
N TRP A 206 13.58 5.93 0.38
CA TRP A 206 13.31 7.36 0.43
C TRP A 206 14.39 8.24 -0.20
N ASP A 207 15.64 7.76 -0.27
CA ASP A 207 16.77 8.54 -0.79
C ASP A 207 16.85 8.58 -2.34
N SER A 208 15.92 7.91 -3.02
CA SER A 208 15.99 7.70 -4.47
C SER A 208 15.14 8.66 -5.30
N GLY A 209 14.64 9.74 -4.71
CA GLY A 209 13.79 10.71 -5.38
C GLY A 209 14.51 11.50 -6.47
N CYS A 210 13.74 12.06 -7.41
CA CYS A 210 14.25 12.91 -8.49
C CYS A 210 14.48 14.38 -8.08
N SER A 211 14.45 14.71 -6.80
CA SER A 211 14.70 16.07 -6.32
C SER A 211 16.15 16.46 -6.57
N GLU A 212 16.37 17.31 -7.57
CA GLU A 212 17.61 18.09 -7.76
C GLU A 212 17.85 19.03 -6.57
#